data_AF-A0A917GRH3-F1
#
_entry.id   AF-A0A917GRH3-F1
#
_cell.length_a   1.000
_cell.length_b   1.000
_cell.length_c   1.000
_cell.angle_alpha   90.00
_cell.angle_beta   90.00
_cell.angle_gamma   90.00
#
_symmetry.space_group_name_H-M   'P 1'
#
loop_
_entity.id
_entity.type
_entity.pdbx_description
1 polymer ?
#
loop_
_entity_poly.entity_id
_entity_poly.type
_entity_poly.pdbx_seq_one_letter_code
_entity_poly.pdbx_strand_id
1 'polypeptide(L)'
;MKKNIASLLVLVLSITLVLAACSSGNDKSNPGNTPAGEGNSSEAAKPVQVSVFAVQEPNMDWATNKFTQFAEGKFNIKFKWETTPPDGAKEKRQISLASGDYPDVYMLTHYIDQFSQADIVKFGQQGVLIPLNDLIDEYAPNIKAALEAKPDLKALTTAPDGKIYGLTAYSQCFHCSYPNKMWVNTKWLEKLNMEMPKTTDEFKEMLKAFKTKDPNGNGKADEVPLSGSIEDFGVRIIPYLMNAFVYDDDRNHLRLNNGKVESSAVTEEWKQGLAYIKSLYDEGLIDPGAFTQNAEAFKKIGENGDVQLLGAGAGMHPAIFINIDGGNKNSKDYNPLPPLTGPGGVALATHDGGGVNPGAKFAITNKASKEAQIALIKLVDYMYTPEGQTNGASGMEGIDWRKPKEGEVALGEGVTPMVAPIPAVEGEAPRNAGWSGMGHYYMPKEYRDSWVQGTDIYDSANYERRLYQATLLYQGHEPKELFPLWALWVDAADMDESSILQTNIRSYIDQSSLQFITGNKSLDKDWDAYIKGLESLKLNRYLEILQKAYDASF
;
A
#
# COMPACT_ATOMS: atom_id res chain seq x y z
N MET A 1 -25.71 -38.38 44.40
CA MET A 1 -25.59 -39.83 44.71
C MET A 1 -25.03 -40.50 43.45
N LYS A 2 -23.86 -41.17 43.52
CA LYS A 2 -23.68 -42.65 43.45
C LYS A 2 -24.35 -43.26 42.19
N LYS A 3 -23.68 -43.97 41.27
CA LYS A 3 -22.35 -44.67 41.22
C LYS A 3 -21.86 -44.72 39.74
N ASN A 4 -20.55 -44.64 39.43
CA ASN A 4 -19.54 -45.72 39.27
C ASN A 4 -19.93 -46.76 38.18
N ILE A 5 -19.05 -47.31 37.32
CA ILE A 5 -17.70 -47.92 37.50
C ILE A 5 -16.95 -47.77 36.14
N ALA A 6 -15.72 -47.21 36.06
CA ALA A 6 -14.38 -47.86 36.15
C ALA A 6 -14.09 -48.89 35.02
N SER A 7 -12.89 -49.14 34.47
CA SER A 7 -11.45 -48.92 34.82
C SER A 7 -10.60 -49.03 33.52
N LEU A 8 -9.27 -48.78 33.39
CA LEU A 8 -8.17 -48.40 34.31
C LEU A 8 -7.01 -47.66 33.55
N LEU A 9 -6.01 -47.22 34.32
CA LEU A 9 -4.56 -46.94 34.08
C LEU A 9 -3.85 -47.53 32.84
N VAL A 10 -2.79 -46.97 32.21
CA VAL A 10 -1.76 -45.92 32.52
C VAL A 10 -0.78 -46.22 33.68
N LEU A 11 0.52 -46.34 33.36
CA LEU A 11 1.72 -45.67 33.97
C LEU A 11 2.97 -46.58 34.03
N VAL A 12 4.19 -45.97 34.08
CA VAL A 12 5.49 -46.54 34.56
C VAL A 12 6.20 -47.55 33.63
N LEU A 13 7.54 -47.59 33.47
CA LEU A 13 8.65 -46.61 33.58
C LEU A 13 9.87 -47.21 32.81
N SER A 14 10.58 -46.37 32.06
CA SER A 14 12.04 -46.13 32.10
C SER A 14 13.15 -47.21 31.98
N ILE A 15 14.29 -46.69 31.49
CA ILE A 15 15.69 -46.88 31.97
C ILE A 15 16.65 -47.84 31.21
N THR A 16 17.81 -47.25 30.83
CA THR A 16 19.14 -47.84 30.48
C THR A 16 19.25 -48.73 29.23
N LEU A 17 20.28 -48.75 28.37
CA LEU A 17 21.66 -48.22 28.20
C LEU A 17 22.54 -49.42 27.75
N VAL A 18 23.51 -49.18 26.84
CA VAL A 18 24.79 -49.89 26.56
C VAL A 18 25.12 -49.66 25.06
N LEU A 19 26.04 -48.74 24.71
CA LEU A 19 27.52 -48.93 24.58
C LEU A 19 27.88 -50.11 23.64
N ALA A 20 28.39 -49.94 22.42
CA ALA A 20 29.67 -49.35 21.98
C ALA A 20 30.88 -50.32 21.95
N ALA A 21 31.67 -50.20 20.86
CA ALA A 21 33.11 -50.47 20.71
C ALA A 21 33.66 -51.86 20.24
N CYS A 22 34.52 -51.78 19.21
CA CYS A 22 35.65 -52.67 18.81
C CYS A 22 35.32 -54.11 18.31
N SER A 23 36.14 -54.81 17.50
CA SER A 23 37.57 -54.68 17.12
C SER A 23 37.82 -55.25 15.68
N SER A 24 38.45 -54.57 14.72
CA SER A 24 39.89 -54.49 14.37
C SER A 24 40.61 -55.75 13.78
N GLY A 25 41.13 -55.62 12.55
CA GLY A 25 42.33 -56.31 11.99
C GLY A 25 42.10 -57.52 11.05
N ASN A 26 43.00 -57.87 10.10
CA ASN A 26 44.05 -57.13 9.35
C ASN A 26 44.53 -58.00 8.14
N ASP A 27 45.50 -57.53 7.33
CA ASP A 27 46.29 -58.23 6.26
C ASP A 27 45.60 -58.43 4.87
N LYS A 28 46.26 -58.27 3.69
CA LYS A 28 47.62 -57.79 3.34
C LYS A 28 47.79 -57.46 1.83
N SER A 29 48.58 -56.41 1.49
CA SER A 29 49.53 -56.22 0.34
C SER A 29 49.17 -56.63 -1.12
N ASN A 30 49.55 -55.97 -2.23
CA ASN A 30 50.19 -54.68 -2.63
C ASN A 30 50.28 -54.68 -4.20
N PRO A 31 51.07 -53.82 -4.91
CA PRO A 31 51.03 -52.36 -5.13
C PRO A 31 50.64 -51.94 -6.58
N GLY A 32 50.38 -50.64 -6.78
CA GLY A 32 50.40 -49.99 -8.10
C GLY A 32 50.45 -48.47 -7.97
N ASN A 33 51.59 -47.84 -8.29
CA ASN A 33 51.85 -46.42 -8.01
C ASN A 33 51.91 -45.58 -9.30
N THR A 34 51.16 -44.47 -9.36
CA THR A 34 51.47 -43.32 -10.22
C THR A 34 50.87 -42.05 -9.60
N PRO A 35 51.68 -41.07 -9.16
CA PRO A 35 51.19 -39.83 -8.57
C PRO A 35 51.22 -38.66 -9.56
N ALA A 36 50.16 -37.84 -9.58
CA ALA A 36 50.19 -36.39 -9.77
C ALA A 36 48.75 -35.84 -9.86
N GLY A 37 48.44 -34.79 -9.11
CA GLY A 37 47.16 -34.07 -9.25
C GLY A 37 46.54 -33.59 -7.95
N GLU A 38 47.27 -32.81 -7.14
CA GLU A 38 46.64 -31.96 -6.11
C GLU A 38 45.84 -30.84 -6.79
N GLY A 39 44.67 -31.20 -7.33
CA GLY A 39 43.63 -30.24 -7.64
C GLY A 39 43.06 -29.74 -6.31
N ASN A 40 43.46 -28.54 -5.91
CA ASN A 40 42.97 -27.89 -4.70
C ASN A 40 41.47 -27.54 -4.87
N SER A 41 40.60 -28.54 -4.62
CA SER A 41 39.16 -28.35 -4.61
C SER A 41 38.81 -27.46 -3.43
N SER A 42 38.63 -26.17 -3.70
CA SER A 42 37.96 -25.25 -2.78
C SER A 42 36.67 -25.91 -2.33
N GLU A 43 36.58 -26.34 -1.05
CA GLU A 43 35.30 -26.68 -0.46
C GLU A 43 34.39 -25.46 -0.66
N ALA A 44 33.26 -25.66 -1.32
CA ALA A 44 32.26 -24.61 -1.44
C ALA A 44 31.85 -24.21 -0.02
N ALA A 45 32.04 -22.94 0.34
CA ALA A 45 31.75 -22.45 1.68
C ALA A 45 30.29 -22.78 2.03
N LYS A 46 30.08 -23.48 3.15
CA LYS A 46 28.73 -23.96 3.53
C LYS A 46 27.74 -22.80 3.56
N PRO A 47 26.51 -22.97 3.03
CA PRO A 47 25.51 -21.90 3.04
C PRO A 47 25.25 -21.37 4.44
N VAL A 48 25.14 -20.05 4.55
CA VAL A 48 24.81 -19.37 5.80
C VAL A 48 23.34 -19.62 6.11
N GLN A 49 23.05 -20.21 7.28
CA GLN A 49 21.69 -20.42 7.74
C GLN A 49 21.09 -19.08 8.18
N VAL A 50 19.89 -18.77 7.69
CA VAL A 50 19.18 -17.53 8.04
C VAL A 50 17.73 -17.86 8.37
N SER A 51 17.33 -17.60 9.61
CA SER A 51 15.93 -17.60 10.03
C SER A 51 15.23 -16.32 9.59
N VAL A 52 14.01 -16.45 9.04
CA VAL A 52 13.26 -15.35 8.44
C VAL A 52 11.83 -15.34 8.95
N PHE A 53 11.39 -14.25 9.59
CA PHE A 53 9.97 -14.01 9.79
C PHE A 53 9.35 -13.49 8.48
N ALA A 54 8.32 -14.17 7.98
CA ALA A 54 7.60 -13.80 6.76
C ALA A 54 6.11 -14.13 6.87
N VAL A 55 5.29 -13.54 5.99
CA VAL A 55 3.87 -13.91 5.85
C VAL A 55 3.74 -15.13 4.95
N GLN A 56 2.82 -16.04 5.26
CA GLN A 56 2.46 -17.15 4.38
C GLN A 56 1.38 -16.70 3.39
N GLU A 57 1.78 -16.28 2.19
CA GLU A 57 0.83 -15.92 1.13
C GLU A 57 0.16 -17.18 0.54
N PRO A 58 -1.11 -17.09 0.09
CA PRO A 58 -1.77 -18.18 -0.64
C PRO A 58 -0.99 -18.57 -1.90
N ASN A 59 -0.88 -19.87 -2.17
CA ASN A 59 -0.14 -20.46 -3.30
C ASN A 59 1.39 -20.26 -3.29
N MET A 60 1.97 -19.73 -2.21
CA MET A 60 3.42 -19.59 -2.05
C MET A 60 4.02 -20.81 -1.33
N ASP A 61 4.88 -21.58 -2.01
CA ASP A 61 5.79 -22.53 -1.35
C ASP A 61 7.19 -21.95 -1.37
N TRP A 62 7.58 -21.36 -0.24
CA TRP A 62 8.87 -20.68 -0.06
C TRP A 62 10.09 -21.55 -0.36
N ALA A 63 10.01 -22.87 -0.18
CA ALA A 63 11.15 -23.78 -0.37
C ALA A 63 11.34 -24.20 -1.84
N THR A 64 10.25 -24.28 -2.62
CA THR A 64 10.30 -24.57 -4.06
C THR A 64 10.21 -23.33 -4.95
N ASN A 65 10.00 -22.15 -4.35
CA ASN A 65 9.92 -20.89 -5.06
C ASN A 65 11.21 -20.58 -5.85
N LYS A 66 11.05 -20.18 -7.11
CA LYS A 66 12.18 -20.01 -8.04
C LYS A 66 13.12 -18.88 -7.62
N PHE A 67 12.58 -17.75 -7.15
CA PHE A 67 13.38 -16.65 -6.63
C PHE A 67 14.06 -17.02 -5.30
N THR A 68 13.43 -17.81 -4.42
CA THR A 68 14.13 -18.36 -3.24
C THR A 68 15.35 -19.19 -3.66
N GLN A 69 15.18 -20.14 -4.58
CA GLN A 69 16.28 -21.02 -5.02
C GLN A 69 17.41 -20.23 -5.69
N PHE A 70 17.07 -19.21 -6.48
CA PHE A 70 18.03 -18.26 -7.05
C PHE A 70 18.77 -17.47 -5.96
N ALA A 71 18.06 -16.96 -4.95
CA ALA A 71 18.65 -16.20 -3.85
C ALA A 71 19.58 -17.05 -2.98
N GLU A 72 19.17 -18.28 -2.63
CA GLU A 72 20.01 -19.25 -1.90
C GLU A 72 21.32 -19.51 -2.64
N GLY A 73 21.25 -19.80 -3.94
CA GLY A 73 22.44 -20.07 -4.76
C GLY A 73 23.32 -18.84 -5.01
N LYS A 74 22.73 -17.66 -5.26
CA LYS A 74 23.47 -16.43 -5.60
C LYS A 74 24.16 -15.78 -4.40
N PHE A 75 23.54 -15.84 -3.22
CA PHE A 75 24.04 -15.18 -2.00
C PHE A 75 24.60 -16.15 -0.97
N ASN A 76 24.65 -17.45 -1.29
CA ASN A 76 25.09 -18.55 -0.41
C ASN A 76 24.32 -18.59 0.91
N ILE A 77 23.00 -18.43 0.83
CA ILE A 77 22.06 -18.46 1.97
C ILE A 77 21.34 -19.81 1.97
N LYS A 78 20.97 -20.31 3.14
CA LYS A 78 19.89 -21.28 3.31
C LYS A 78 18.82 -20.70 4.22
N PHE A 79 17.61 -20.55 3.70
CA PHE A 79 16.50 -19.95 4.45
C PHE A 79 15.78 -20.97 5.32
N LYS A 80 15.54 -20.58 6.57
CA LYS A 80 14.60 -21.21 7.51
C LYS A 80 13.42 -20.26 7.69
N TRP A 81 12.37 -20.48 6.91
CA TRP A 81 11.16 -19.67 6.93
C TRP A 81 10.34 -19.93 8.20
N GLU A 82 10.07 -18.88 8.96
CA GLU A 82 9.22 -18.86 10.14
C GLU A 82 7.97 -18.05 9.79
N THR A 83 7.00 -18.74 9.17
CA THR A 83 5.88 -18.07 8.52
C THR A 83 4.67 -17.88 9.44
N THR A 84 3.93 -16.79 9.23
CA THR A 84 2.67 -16.49 9.91
C THR A 84 1.54 -16.30 8.89
N PRO A 85 0.28 -16.65 9.17
CA PRO A 85 -0.85 -16.21 8.36
C PRO A 85 -0.88 -14.68 8.21
N PRO A 86 -1.43 -14.13 7.10
CA PRO A 86 -1.63 -12.69 6.94
C PRO A 86 -2.44 -12.10 8.10
N ASP A 87 -3.51 -12.78 8.49
CA ASP A 87 -4.37 -12.40 9.61
C ASP A 87 -3.59 -12.49 10.93
N GLY A 88 -3.43 -11.34 11.60
CA GLY A 88 -2.70 -11.23 12.85
C GLY A 88 -1.17 -11.22 12.72
N ALA A 89 -0.62 -11.04 11.52
CA ALA A 89 0.83 -11.02 11.29
C ALA A 89 1.57 -10.00 12.17
N LYS A 90 0.99 -8.80 12.32
CA LYS A 90 1.52 -7.71 13.16
C LYS A 90 1.62 -8.10 14.63
N GLU A 91 0.56 -8.67 15.18
CA GLU A 91 0.50 -9.16 16.57
C GLU A 91 1.53 -10.29 16.78
N LYS A 92 1.68 -11.18 15.79
CA LYS A 92 2.69 -12.25 15.84
C LYS A 92 4.11 -11.70 15.82
N ARG A 93 4.39 -10.67 15.02
CA ARG A 93 5.68 -9.97 15.04
C ARG A 93 5.94 -9.33 16.40
N GLN A 94 4.95 -8.61 16.96
CA GLN A 94 5.05 -7.98 18.27
C GLN A 94 5.31 -9.00 19.39
N ILE A 95 4.67 -10.17 19.35
CA ILE A 95 4.93 -11.28 20.30
C ILE A 95 6.36 -11.82 20.16
N SER A 96 6.86 -12.02 18.93
CA SER A 96 8.24 -12.47 18.67
C SER A 96 9.29 -11.47 19.19
N LEU A 97 9.08 -10.17 18.96
CA LEU A 97 9.95 -9.12 19.49
C LEU A 97 9.89 -9.06 21.03
N ALA A 98 8.72 -9.22 21.63
CA ALA A 98 8.52 -9.16 23.08
C ALA A 98 9.02 -10.40 23.84
N SER A 99 9.08 -11.58 23.21
CA SER A 99 9.55 -12.82 23.84
C SER A 99 11.08 -12.90 23.95
N GLY A 100 11.82 -12.16 23.11
CA GLY A 100 13.26 -12.34 22.93
C GLY A 100 13.65 -13.51 22.00
N ASP A 101 12.64 -14.23 21.51
CA ASP A 101 12.71 -15.33 20.55
C ASP A 101 12.24 -14.82 19.18
N TYR A 102 13.20 -14.18 18.50
CA TYR A 102 13.04 -13.55 17.20
C TYR A 102 14.12 -14.04 16.24
N PRO A 103 13.83 -14.11 14.92
CA PRO A 103 14.77 -14.62 13.93
C PRO A 103 15.86 -13.62 13.57
N ASP A 104 16.78 -14.05 12.70
CA ASP A 104 17.88 -13.23 12.17
C ASP A 104 17.38 -12.00 11.41
N VAL A 105 16.26 -12.13 10.69
CA VAL A 105 15.69 -11.04 9.89
C VAL A 105 14.17 -11.11 9.81
N TYR A 106 13.53 -9.94 9.76
CA TYR A 106 12.15 -9.78 9.36
C TYR A 106 12.10 -9.37 7.89
N MET A 107 11.39 -10.15 7.06
CA MET A 107 11.14 -9.84 5.64
C MET A 107 9.63 -9.85 5.42
N LEU A 108 9.05 -8.65 5.39
CA LEU A 108 7.61 -8.45 5.52
C LEU A 108 6.97 -8.00 4.21
N THR A 109 5.67 -8.25 4.08
CA THR A 109 4.85 -7.70 2.99
C THR A 109 4.20 -6.41 3.50
N HIS A 110 4.67 -5.24 3.06
CA HIS A 110 4.36 -3.91 3.64
C HIS A 110 2.86 -3.60 3.85
N TYR A 111 1.99 -4.05 2.94
CA TYR A 111 0.54 -3.85 3.01
C TYR A 111 -0.20 -4.86 3.91
N ILE A 112 0.52 -5.81 4.49
CA ILE A 112 0.02 -6.78 5.49
C ILE A 112 0.68 -6.48 6.85
N ASP A 113 1.99 -6.31 6.87
CA ASP A 113 2.76 -6.00 8.07
C ASP A 113 4.04 -5.20 7.78
N GLN A 114 4.37 -4.24 8.67
CA GLN A 114 5.64 -3.52 8.68
C GLN A 114 5.95 -2.93 10.07
N PHE A 115 7.23 -2.69 10.36
CA PHE A 115 7.65 -1.91 11.52
C PHE A 115 7.21 -0.47 11.33
N SER A 116 6.51 0.10 12.31
CA SER A 116 6.25 1.54 12.36
C SER A 116 7.54 2.32 12.67
N GLN A 117 7.58 3.62 12.39
CA GLN A 117 8.66 4.51 12.84
C GLN A 117 8.93 4.39 14.35
N ALA A 118 7.86 4.23 15.14
CA ALA A 118 7.92 3.98 16.58
C ALA A 118 8.68 2.69 16.91
N ASP A 119 8.34 1.59 16.25
CA ASP A 119 9.01 0.30 16.42
C ASP A 119 10.49 0.39 16.04
N ILE A 120 10.81 1.04 14.91
CA ILE A 120 12.18 1.23 14.40
C ILE A 120 13.06 1.94 15.45
N VAL A 121 12.61 3.10 15.95
CA VAL A 121 13.35 3.87 16.96
C VAL A 121 13.49 3.06 18.25
N LYS A 122 12.41 2.48 18.74
CA LYS A 122 12.38 1.70 19.99
C LYS A 122 13.33 0.49 19.94
N PHE A 123 13.20 -0.37 18.93
CA PHE A 123 13.98 -1.59 18.83
C PHE A 123 15.42 -1.33 18.36
N GLY A 124 15.66 -0.24 17.63
CA GLY A 124 17.01 0.25 17.33
C GLY A 124 17.76 0.78 18.56
N GLN A 125 17.08 1.55 19.43
CA GLN A 125 17.65 2.01 20.71
C GLN A 125 17.88 0.86 21.71
N GLN A 126 17.02 -0.16 21.69
CA GLN A 126 17.21 -1.39 22.48
C GLN A 126 18.31 -2.31 21.93
N GLY A 127 18.87 -2.02 20.76
CA GLY A 127 19.87 -2.87 20.10
C GLY A 127 19.31 -4.22 19.64
N VAL A 128 17.98 -4.33 19.46
CA VAL A 128 17.31 -5.50 18.89
C VAL A 128 17.45 -5.49 17.37
N LEU A 129 17.22 -4.33 16.74
CA LEU A 129 17.53 -4.09 15.33
C LEU A 129 18.93 -3.48 15.21
N ILE A 130 19.73 -3.99 14.29
CA ILE A 130 21.08 -3.45 14.04
C ILE A 130 21.01 -2.23 13.10
N PRO A 131 21.91 -1.25 13.23
CA PRO A 131 22.07 -0.23 12.21
C PRO A 131 22.65 -0.84 10.93
N LEU A 132 22.08 -0.47 9.80
CA LEU A 132 22.42 -0.95 8.46
C LEU A 132 23.44 -0.04 7.75
N ASN A 133 23.76 1.15 8.29
CA ASN A 133 24.62 2.15 7.64
C ASN A 133 25.93 1.54 7.12
N ASP A 134 26.75 0.93 7.99
CA ASP A 134 28.03 0.31 7.60
C ASP A 134 27.85 -0.81 6.56
N LEU A 135 26.78 -1.61 6.69
CA LEU A 135 26.45 -2.68 5.75
C LEU A 135 26.08 -2.12 4.37
N ILE A 136 25.39 -0.99 4.33
CA ILE A 136 25.02 -0.30 3.10
C ILE A 136 26.26 0.31 2.44
N ASP A 137 27.09 1.01 3.21
CA ASP A 137 28.31 1.67 2.72
C ASP A 137 29.35 0.68 2.17
N GLU A 138 29.49 -0.50 2.77
CA GLU A 138 30.49 -1.51 2.36
C GLU A 138 29.96 -2.50 1.31
N TYR A 139 28.66 -2.83 1.33
CA TYR A 139 28.11 -3.96 0.56
C TYR A 139 26.86 -3.68 -0.27
N ALA A 140 26.24 -2.50 -0.20
CA ALA A 140 24.98 -2.20 -0.87
C ALA A 140 25.02 -0.93 -1.76
N PRO A 141 25.77 -0.96 -2.88
CA PRO A 141 25.92 0.20 -3.76
C PRO A 141 24.61 0.67 -4.41
N ASN A 142 23.63 -0.20 -4.65
CA ASN A 142 22.34 0.16 -5.25
C ASN A 142 21.41 0.79 -4.21
N ILE A 143 21.39 0.28 -2.97
CA ILE A 143 20.68 0.92 -1.84
C ILE A 143 21.25 2.31 -1.59
N LYS A 144 22.58 2.42 -1.55
CA LYS A 144 23.27 3.70 -1.38
C LYS A 144 22.92 4.70 -2.49
N ALA A 145 23.02 4.29 -3.76
CA ALA A 145 22.67 5.13 -4.90
C ALA A 145 21.19 5.57 -4.88
N ALA A 146 20.27 4.70 -4.45
CA ALA A 146 18.86 5.04 -4.29
C ALA A 146 18.62 6.09 -3.18
N LEU A 147 19.25 5.93 -2.02
CA LEU A 147 19.19 6.90 -0.90
C LEU A 147 19.83 8.25 -1.26
N GLU A 148 20.83 8.27 -2.14
CA GLU A 148 21.44 9.51 -2.65
C GLU A 148 20.57 10.18 -3.73
N ALA A 149 19.91 9.40 -4.59
CA ALA A 149 19.08 9.91 -5.68
C ALA A 149 17.64 10.29 -5.29
N LYS A 150 17.12 9.75 -4.17
CA LYS A 150 15.74 9.94 -3.70
C LYS A 150 15.74 10.47 -2.25
N PRO A 151 15.73 11.80 -2.05
CA PRO A 151 15.75 12.41 -0.71
C PRO A 151 14.55 12.03 0.17
N ASP A 152 13.41 11.78 -0.45
CA ASP A 152 12.18 11.29 0.19
C ASP A 152 12.35 9.85 0.73
N LEU A 153 12.90 8.93 -0.08
CA LEU A 153 13.28 7.59 0.39
C LEU A 153 14.25 7.65 1.58
N LYS A 154 15.22 8.57 1.52
CA LYS A 154 16.18 8.78 2.62
C LYS A 154 15.48 9.26 3.91
N ALA A 155 14.58 10.24 3.80
CA ALA A 155 13.81 10.76 4.95
C ALA A 155 12.89 9.69 5.57
N LEU A 156 12.27 8.84 4.75
CA LEU A 156 11.43 7.71 5.16
C LEU A 156 12.21 6.59 5.90
N THR A 157 13.49 6.43 5.59
CA THR A 157 14.32 5.29 5.98
C THR A 157 15.31 5.62 7.11
N THR A 158 15.64 6.90 7.30
CA THR A 158 16.62 7.37 8.30
C THR A 158 15.90 7.83 9.56
N ALA A 159 16.23 7.23 10.71
CA ALA A 159 15.70 7.66 12.01
C ALA A 159 16.34 9.00 12.47
N PRO A 160 15.74 9.72 13.43
CA PRO A 160 16.25 11.02 13.90
C PRO A 160 17.66 11.01 14.50
N ASP A 161 18.21 9.83 14.85
CA ASP A 161 19.60 9.67 15.30
C ASP A 161 20.60 9.45 14.14
N GLY A 162 20.16 9.59 12.90
CA GLY A 162 20.95 9.45 11.67
C GLY A 162 21.16 8.00 11.20
N LYS A 163 20.59 7.01 11.90
CA LYS A 163 20.77 5.59 11.57
C LYS A 163 19.61 5.03 10.75
N ILE A 164 19.92 4.00 9.98
CA ILE A 164 18.96 3.19 9.24
C ILE A 164 18.85 1.85 9.97
N TYR A 165 17.77 1.58 10.70
CA TYR A 165 17.56 0.31 11.41
C TYR A 165 16.73 -0.71 10.61
N GLY A 166 16.26 -0.31 9.42
CA GLY A 166 15.48 -1.14 8.50
C GLY A 166 15.19 -0.38 7.21
N LEU A 167 14.65 -1.07 6.20
CA LEU A 167 14.36 -0.50 4.87
C LEU A 167 12.85 -0.52 4.59
N THR A 168 12.32 0.60 4.07
CA THR A 168 10.92 0.73 3.64
C THR A 168 10.66 0.03 2.29
N ALA A 169 9.38 -0.07 1.91
CA ALA A 169 8.93 -0.41 0.57
C ALA A 169 8.83 0.85 -0.29
N TYR A 170 9.85 1.16 -1.08
CA TYR A 170 9.79 2.27 -2.02
C TYR A 170 9.19 1.83 -3.36
N SER A 171 7.88 1.52 -3.35
CA SER A 171 7.12 1.13 -4.55
C SER A 171 6.12 2.22 -4.89
N GLN A 172 6.50 3.12 -5.80
CA GLN A 172 5.67 4.26 -6.17
C GLN A 172 4.60 3.85 -7.18
N CYS A 173 3.34 3.92 -6.75
CA CYS A 173 2.16 3.79 -7.59
C CYS A 173 1.67 5.18 -7.98
N PHE A 174 1.94 5.62 -9.22
CA PHE A 174 1.49 6.94 -9.69
C PHE A 174 -0.02 7.11 -9.55
N HIS A 175 -0.80 6.10 -9.96
CA HIS A 175 -2.25 6.13 -9.82
C HIS A 175 -2.73 6.34 -8.37
N CYS A 176 -2.04 5.72 -7.41
CA CYS A 176 -2.35 5.76 -5.99
C CYS A 176 -1.99 7.10 -5.34
N SER A 177 -1.13 7.93 -5.97
CA SER A 177 -0.81 9.27 -5.47
C SER A 177 -1.98 10.26 -5.55
N TYR A 178 -3.02 9.95 -6.34
CA TYR A 178 -4.27 10.73 -6.39
C TYR A 178 -5.47 9.83 -6.06
N PRO A 179 -5.67 9.47 -4.79
CA PRO A 179 -6.59 8.40 -4.40
C PRO A 179 -8.07 8.71 -4.66
N ASN A 180 -8.51 9.96 -4.50
CA ASN A 180 -9.92 10.34 -4.60
C ASN A 180 -10.24 10.80 -6.02
N LYS A 181 -10.63 9.86 -6.87
CA LYS A 181 -11.13 10.15 -8.23
C LYS A 181 -12.65 10.00 -8.32
N MET A 182 -13.22 10.63 -9.33
CA MET A 182 -14.64 10.52 -9.70
C MET A 182 -14.75 9.93 -11.11
N TRP A 183 -15.66 8.98 -11.29
CA TRP A 183 -15.88 8.29 -12.56
C TRP A 183 -17.33 8.44 -13.01
N VAL A 184 -17.55 9.04 -14.16
CA VAL A 184 -18.87 9.42 -14.69
C VAL A 184 -19.27 8.54 -15.87
N ASN A 185 -20.53 8.15 -15.92
CA ASN A 185 -21.14 7.43 -17.03
C ASN A 185 -21.21 8.34 -18.28
N THR A 186 -20.21 8.28 -19.16
CA THR A 186 -20.13 9.14 -20.36
C THR A 186 -21.17 8.78 -21.42
N LYS A 187 -21.65 7.54 -21.45
CA LYS A 187 -22.76 7.13 -22.32
C LYS A 187 -24.08 7.81 -21.94
N TRP A 188 -24.27 8.11 -20.65
CA TRP A 188 -25.40 8.94 -20.19
C TRP A 188 -25.21 10.41 -20.61
N LEU A 189 -23.99 10.96 -20.53
CA LEU A 189 -23.69 12.29 -21.07
C LEU A 189 -23.99 12.38 -22.57
N GLU A 190 -23.53 11.40 -23.36
CA GLU A 190 -23.81 11.29 -24.80
C GLU A 190 -25.32 11.26 -25.09
N LYS A 191 -26.08 10.38 -24.41
CA LYS A 191 -27.53 10.27 -24.59
C LYS A 191 -28.29 11.55 -24.24
N LEU A 192 -27.82 12.27 -23.22
CA LEU A 192 -28.42 13.54 -22.78
C LEU A 192 -27.85 14.78 -23.52
N ASN A 193 -26.91 14.57 -24.44
CA ASN A 193 -26.17 15.61 -25.18
C ASN A 193 -25.54 16.65 -24.23
N MET A 194 -24.81 16.15 -23.22
CA MET A 194 -24.10 16.94 -22.21
C MET A 194 -22.58 16.77 -22.34
N GLU A 195 -21.82 17.82 -22.04
CA GLU A 195 -20.36 17.72 -21.91
C GLU A 195 -19.97 17.18 -20.52
N MET A 196 -18.71 16.75 -20.38
CA MET A 196 -18.12 16.46 -19.07
C MET A 196 -18.04 17.77 -18.25
N PRO A 197 -18.60 17.83 -17.02
CA PRO A 197 -18.62 19.05 -16.23
C PRO A 197 -17.21 19.47 -15.79
N LYS A 198 -17.00 20.78 -15.62
CA LYS A 198 -15.73 21.39 -15.19
C LYS A 198 -15.89 22.13 -13.86
N THR A 199 -17.11 22.57 -13.55
CA THR A 199 -17.45 23.29 -12.32
C THR A 199 -18.40 22.51 -11.41
N THR A 200 -18.46 22.90 -10.13
CA THR A 200 -19.43 22.36 -9.16
C THR A 200 -20.88 22.54 -9.63
N ASP A 201 -21.21 23.66 -10.28
CA ASP A 201 -22.57 23.93 -10.75
C ASP A 201 -22.93 23.06 -11.95
N GLU A 202 -22.03 22.91 -12.93
CA GLU A 202 -22.22 21.99 -14.06
C GLU A 202 -22.35 20.53 -13.59
N PHE A 203 -21.56 20.11 -12.61
CA PHE A 203 -21.66 18.77 -12.02
C PHE A 203 -23.01 18.56 -11.33
N LYS A 204 -23.52 19.56 -10.60
CA LYS A 204 -24.86 19.52 -10.01
C LYS A 204 -25.96 19.39 -11.06
N GLU A 205 -25.89 20.14 -12.16
CA GLU A 205 -26.85 20.02 -13.27
C GLU A 205 -26.74 18.68 -14.01
N MET A 206 -25.55 18.10 -14.15
CA MET A 206 -25.35 16.73 -14.63
C MET A 206 -26.06 15.71 -13.74
N LEU A 207 -25.86 15.76 -12.41
CA LEU A 207 -26.52 14.85 -11.48
C LEU A 207 -28.04 14.99 -11.50
N LYS A 208 -28.57 16.22 -11.60
CA LYS A 208 -30.02 16.46 -11.80
C LYS A 208 -30.53 15.82 -13.08
N ALA A 209 -29.80 15.98 -14.18
CA ALA A 209 -30.17 15.41 -15.47
C ALA A 209 -30.17 13.87 -15.41
N PHE A 210 -29.17 13.27 -14.78
CA PHE A 210 -29.12 11.83 -14.54
C PHE A 210 -30.31 11.34 -13.71
N LYS A 211 -30.71 12.07 -12.66
CA LYS A 211 -31.86 11.72 -11.81
C LYS A 211 -33.23 11.81 -12.50
N THR A 212 -33.39 12.65 -13.53
CA THR A 212 -34.70 13.11 -14.00
C THR A 212 -35.00 12.87 -15.47
N LYS A 213 -34.02 12.48 -16.28
CA LYS A 213 -34.16 12.35 -17.74
C LYS A 213 -34.08 10.91 -18.27
N ASP A 214 -34.20 9.91 -17.40
CA ASP A 214 -34.17 8.48 -17.77
C ASP A 214 -32.98 8.14 -18.71
N PRO A 215 -31.73 8.48 -18.35
CA PRO A 215 -30.58 8.14 -19.18
C PRO A 215 -30.39 6.62 -19.33
N ASN A 216 -30.88 5.78 -18.42
CA ASN A 216 -30.82 4.34 -18.60
C ASN A 216 -31.86 3.82 -19.63
N GLY A 217 -32.99 4.53 -19.80
CA GLY A 217 -34.00 4.29 -20.85
C GLY A 217 -35.07 3.26 -20.49
N ASN A 218 -35.29 3.00 -19.20
CA ASN A 218 -36.23 1.98 -18.73
C ASN A 218 -37.63 2.54 -18.35
N GLY A 219 -37.81 3.86 -18.39
CA GLY A 219 -39.07 4.54 -18.06
C GLY A 219 -39.38 4.68 -16.57
N LYS A 220 -38.40 4.47 -15.69
CA LYS A 220 -38.48 4.66 -14.23
C LYS A 220 -37.45 5.70 -13.80
N ALA A 221 -37.64 6.26 -12.60
CA ALA A 221 -36.63 7.07 -11.93
C ALA A 221 -35.88 6.18 -10.94
N ASP A 222 -35.05 5.27 -11.44
CA ASP A 222 -34.22 4.36 -10.63
C ASP A 222 -32.71 4.65 -10.72
N GLU A 223 -32.31 5.68 -11.46
CA GLU A 223 -30.93 6.17 -11.48
C GLU A 223 -30.43 6.64 -10.10
N VAL A 224 -29.20 6.25 -9.81
CA VAL A 224 -28.38 6.67 -8.67
C VAL A 224 -27.34 7.68 -9.19
N PRO A 225 -27.56 8.99 -9.06
CA PRO A 225 -26.75 9.97 -9.79
C PRO A 225 -25.31 10.01 -9.30
N LEU A 226 -25.08 9.96 -7.98
CA LEU A 226 -23.77 9.91 -7.35
C LEU A 226 -23.78 8.93 -6.17
N SER A 227 -22.81 8.01 -6.12
CA SER A 227 -22.56 7.13 -4.97
C SER A 227 -21.05 6.91 -4.71
N GLY A 228 -20.75 6.21 -3.61
CA GLY A 228 -19.42 5.87 -3.09
C GLY A 228 -19.54 4.82 -1.98
N SER A 229 -18.51 4.67 -1.16
CA SER A 229 -18.54 3.81 0.04
C SER A 229 -17.75 4.41 1.20
N ILE A 230 -17.82 3.77 2.37
CA ILE A 230 -17.14 4.20 3.60
C ILE A 230 -15.80 3.51 3.87
N GLU A 231 -15.20 2.84 2.88
CA GLU A 231 -13.83 2.31 3.05
C GLU A 231 -12.84 3.46 3.28
N ASP A 232 -11.77 3.19 4.03
CA ASP A 232 -10.90 4.23 4.61
C ASP A 232 -10.15 5.14 3.60
N PHE A 233 -10.12 4.81 2.30
CA PHE A 233 -9.26 5.51 1.35
C PHE A 233 -9.78 5.52 -0.09
N GLY A 234 -9.84 6.70 -0.71
CA GLY A 234 -10.04 6.90 -2.15
C GLY A 234 -11.46 6.66 -2.69
N VAL A 235 -12.42 6.27 -1.85
CA VAL A 235 -13.80 5.92 -2.25
C VAL A 235 -14.89 6.82 -1.70
N ARG A 236 -14.53 7.68 -0.73
CA ARG A 236 -15.47 8.60 -0.08
C ARG A 236 -15.79 9.75 -1.03
N ILE A 237 -17.07 10.13 -1.11
CA ILE A 237 -17.50 11.24 -1.99
C ILE A 237 -17.06 12.62 -1.48
N ILE A 238 -16.90 12.78 -0.15
CA ILE A 238 -16.64 14.09 0.47
C ILE A 238 -15.30 14.69 0.02
N PRO A 239 -14.14 14.00 0.09
CA PRO A 239 -12.86 14.61 -0.27
C PRO A 239 -12.81 15.12 -1.71
N TYR A 240 -13.32 14.35 -2.67
CA TYR A 240 -13.35 14.77 -4.08
C TYR A 240 -14.17 16.06 -4.27
N LEU A 241 -15.34 16.17 -3.62
CA LEU A 241 -16.20 17.36 -3.71
C LEU A 241 -15.65 18.54 -2.88
N MET A 242 -15.02 18.26 -1.74
CA MET A 242 -14.45 19.27 -0.84
C MET A 242 -13.24 19.98 -1.46
N ASN A 243 -12.42 19.25 -2.23
CA ASN A 243 -11.25 19.80 -2.92
C ASN A 243 -11.58 20.86 -4.00
N ALA A 244 -12.85 21.07 -4.35
CA ALA A 244 -13.29 22.24 -5.13
C ALA A 244 -13.37 23.54 -4.29
N PHE A 245 -13.21 23.46 -2.98
CA PHE A 245 -13.33 24.57 -2.02
C PHE A 245 -12.06 24.72 -1.16
N VAL A 246 -11.59 23.64 -0.55
CA VAL A 246 -10.40 23.60 0.30
C VAL A 246 -9.75 22.21 0.24
N TYR A 247 -8.43 22.14 0.42
CA TYR A 247 -7.71 20.86 0.39
C TYR A 247 -8.27 19.87 1.41
N ASP A 248 -8.64 18.68 0.96
CA ASP A 248 -9.00 17.55 1.82
C ASP A 248 -8.09 16.36 1.50
N ASP A 249 -7.36 15.88 2.51
CA ASP A 249 -6.36 14.82 2.40
C ASP A 249 -6.95 13.39 2.45
N ASP A 250 -8.29 13.27 2.58
CA ASP A 250 -9.03 12.02 2.83
C ASP A 250 -8.54 11.26 4.08
N ARG A 251 -7.85 11.93 5.02
CA ARG A 251 -7.24 11.30 6.19
C ARG A 251 -7.47 12.10 7.46
N ASN A 252 -6.70 13.17 7.67
CA ASN A 252 -6.69 13.92 8.93
C ASN A 252 -7.23 15.35 8.75
N HIS A 253 -7.63 15.72 7.54
CA HIS A 253 -8.07 17.04 7.12
C HIS A 253 -7.03 18.12 7.44
N LEU A 254 -5.75 17.80 7.19
CA LEU A 254 -4.60 18.65 7.43
C LEU A 254 -4.13 19.32 6.13
N ARG A 255 -3.61 20.55 6.27
CA ARG A 255 -2.97 21.30 5.19
C ARG A 255 -1.74 22.03 5.71
N LEU A 256 -0.85 22.39 4.80
CA LEU A 256 0.25 23.32 5.06
C LEU A 256 -0.11 24.68 4.45
N ASN A 257 0.18 25.77 5.17
CA ASN A 257 -0.14 27.14 4.76
C ASN A 257 0.99 28.09 5.15
N ASN A 258 1.89 28.39 4.21
CA ASN A 258 3.13 29.14 4.42
C ASN A 258 4.00 28.50 5.52
N GLY A 259 4.20 27.18 5.44
CA GLY A 259 4.97 26.39 6.42
C GLY A 259 4.24 26.12 7.75
N LYS A 260 3.03 26.65 7.95
CA LYS A 260 2.21 26.40 9.15
C LYS A 260 1.24 25.23 8.94
N VAL A 261 1.23 24.27 9.86
CA VAL A 261 0.30 23.15 9.88
C VAL A 261 -1.07 23.64 10.38
N GLU A 262 -2.11 23.43 9.58
CA GLU A 262 -3.49 23.83 9.88
C GLU A 262 -4.45 22.67 9.58
N SER A 263 -5.65 22.70 10.15
CA SER A 263 -6.75 21.84 9.69
C SER A 263 -7.62 22.59 8.68
N SER A 264 -7.93 21.96 7.55
CA SER A 264 -8.93 22.46 6.61
C SER A 264 -10.32 22.51 7.24
N ALA A 265 -10.61 21.59 8.16
CA ALA A 265 -11.95 21.37 8.72
C ALA A 265 -12.48 22.51 9.61
N VAL A 266 -11.65 23.49 9.98
CA VAL A 266 -12.04 24.69 10.76
C VAL A 266 -12.22 25.95 9.90
N THR A 267 -12.16 25.82 8.58
CA THR A 267 -12.17 26.96 7.64
C THR A 267 -13.58 27.30 7.13
N GLU A 268 -13.80 28.55 6.71
CA GLU A 268 -15.07 28.93 6.08
C GLU A 268 -15.23 28.30 4.69
N GLU A 269 -14.12 28.00 4.00
CA GLU A 269 -14.13 27.24 2.75
C GLU A 269 -14.63 25.80 2.96
N TRP A 270 -14.27 25.14 4.07
CA TRP A 270 -14.84 23.84 4.45
C TRP A 270 -16.34 23.92 4.71
N LYS A 271 -16.79 24.98 5.39
CA LYS A 271 -18.22 25.25 5.62
C LYS A 271 -18.99 25.43 4.31
N GLN A 272 -18.40 26.12 3.33
CA GLN A 272 -18.95 26.27 1.98
C GLN A 272 -19.01 24.93 1.22
N GLY A 273 -17.96 24.12 1.30
CA GLY A 273 -17.95 22.77 0.73
C GLY A 273 -19.04 21.87 1.34
N LEU A 274 -19.20 21.88 2.67
CA LEU A 274 -20.31 21.19 3.34
C LEU A 274 -21.68 21.70 2.89
N ALA A 275 -21.86 23.01 2.69
CA ALA A 275 -23.11 23.58 2.19
C ALA A 275 -23.42 23.12 0.74
N TYR A 276 -22.40 23.05 -0.12
CA TYR A 276 -22.54 22.52 -1.47
C TYR A 276 -22.91 21.03 -1.47
N ILE A 277 -22.17 20.19 -0.75
CA ILE A 277 -22.43 18.74 -0.63
C ILE A 277 -23.83 18.50 -0.03
N LYS A 278 -24.20 19.28 0.99
CA LYS A 278 -25.57 19.29 1.54
C LYS A 278 -26.60 19.58 0.46
N SER A 279 -26.38 20.57 -0.40
CA SER A 279 -27.33 20.90 -1.47
C SER A 279 -27.53 19.77 -2.49
N LEU A 280 -26.52 18.92 -2.70
CA LEU A 280 -26.65 17.71 -3.52
C LEU A 280 -27.47 16.63 -2.79
N TYR A 281 -27.27 16.49 -1.48
CA TYR A 281 -28.02 15.54 -0.64
C TYR A 281 -29.50 15.93 -0.50
N ASP A 282 -29.80 17.20 -0.22
CA ASP A 282 -31.16 17.72 -0.05
C ASP A 282 -31.98 17.63 -1.35
N GLU A 283 -31.33 17.70 -2.52
CA GLU A 283 -31.95 17.47 -3.84
C GLU A 283 -32.00 15.98 -4.24
N GLY A 284 -31.54 15.08 -3.37
CA GLY A 284 -31.54 13.63 -3.57
C GLY A 284 -30.62 13.17 -4.71
N LEU A 285 -29.55 13.92 -4.99
CA LEU A 285 -28.55 13.63 -6.02
C LEU A 285 -27.47 12.65 -5.52
N ILE A 286 -27.26 12.61 -4.20
CA ILE A 286 -26.37 11.66 -3.52
C ILE A 286 -27.18 10.46 -3.02
N ASP A 287 -26.68 9.25 -3.30
CA ASP A 287 -27.07 8.01 -2.64
C ASP A 287 -26.82 8.09 -1.12
N PRO A 288 -27.84 7.98 -0.26
CA PRO A 288 -27.63 7.90 1.19
C PRO A 288 -26.72 6.74 1.62
N GLY A 289 -26.68 5.66 0.82
CA GLY A 289 -25.77 4.53 1.02
C GLY A 289 -24.29 4.92 0.98
N ALA A 290 -23.91 5.97 0.24
CA ALA A 290 -22.52 6.43 0.14
C ALA A 290 -21.89 6.85 1.49
N PHE A 291 -22.71 7.06 2.53
CA PHE A 291 -22.27 7.39 3.89
C PHE A 291 -22.33 6.22 4.88
N THR A 292 -22.77 5.03 4.45
CA THR A 292 -22.95 3.87 5.35
C THR A 292 -22.55 2.52 4.75
N GLN A 293 -22.37 2.43 3.43
CA GLN A 293 -22.23 1.15 2.72
C GLN A 293 -20.77 0.76 2.46
N ASN A 294 -20.49 -0.54 2.50
CA ASN A 294 -19.18 -1.11 2.17
C ASN A 294 -18.98 -1.23 0.65
N ALA A 295 -17.76 -1.61 0.24
CA ALA A 295 -17.40 -1.81 -1.15
C ALA A 295 -18.32 -2.81 -1.88
N GLU A 296 -18.73 -3.91 -1.25
CA GLU A 296 -19.63 -4.90 -1.88
C GLU A 296 -21.02 -4.32 -2.21
N ALA A 297 -21.57 -3.51 -1.31
CA ALA A 297 -22.87 -2.87 -1.51
C ALA A 297 -22.80 -1.83 -2.64
N PHE A 298 -21.76 -0.99 -2.63
CA PHE A 298 -21.51 -0.02 -3.70
C PHE A 298 -21.30 -0.71 -5.06
N LYS A 299 -20.54 -1.81 -5.09
CA LYS A 299 -20.31 -2.60 -6.30
C LYS A 299 -21.57 -3.20 -6.91
N LYS A 300 -22.54 -3.62 -6.10
CA LYS A 300 -23.86 -4.08 -6.60
C LYS A 300 -24.66 -3.00 -7.34
N ILE A 301 -24.38 -1.71 -7.10
CA ILE A 301 -25.04 -0.60 -7.83
C ILE A 301 -24.47 -0.49 -9.25
N GLY A 302 -23.13 -0.50 -9.40
CA GLY A 302 -22.47 -0.43 -10.71
C GLY A 302 -22.59 -1.73 -11.52
N GLU A 303 -22.65 -2.88 -10.86
CA GLU A 303 -22.80 -4.21 -11.49
C GLU A 303 -24.24 -4.66 -11.76
N ASN A 304 -25.24 -3.78 -11.62
CA ASN A 304 -26.62 -4.17 -11.92
C ASN A 304 -26.74 -4.65 -13.38
N GLY A 305 -27.10 -5.93 -13.52
CA GLY A 305 -27.10 -6.65 -14.79
C GLY A 305 -28.37 -6.46 -15.63
N ASP A 306 -29.46 -6.02 -15.01
CA ASP A 306 -30.74 -5.77 -15.70
C ASP A 306 -30.74 -4.38 -16.35
N VAL A 307 -30.18 -3.38 -15.67
CA VAL A 307 -30.06 -2.00 -16.15
C VAL A 307 -28.92 -1.28 -15.43
N GLN A 308 -28.20 -0.38 -16.12
CA GLN A 308 -27.21 0.47 -15.46
C GLN A 308 -27.92 1.44 -14.51
N LEU A 309 -27.53 1.47 -13.23
CA LEU A 309 -28.11 2.38 -12.23
C LEU A 309 -27.19 3.54 -11.84
N LEU A 310 -25.86 3.38 -11.90
CA LEU A 310 -24.92 4.37 -11.38
C LEU A 310 -24.57 5.44 -12.44
N GLY A 311 -24.76 6.71 -12.10
CA GLY A 311 -24.38 7.86 -12.91
C GLY A 311 -22.93 8.31 -12.69
N ALA A 312 -22.52 8.43 -11.44
CA ALA A 312 -21.16 8.78 -11.05
C ALA A 312 -20.74 8.01 -9.78
N GLY A 313 -19.52 7.46 -9.79
CA GLY A 313 -18.94 6.73 -8.66
C GLY A 313 -17.65 7.39 -8.18
N ALA A 314 -17.59 7.73 -6.88
CA ALA A 314 -16.33 8.04 -6.24
C ALA A 314 -15.51 6.76 -6.04
N GLY A 315 -14.22 6.81 -6.36
CA GLY A 315 -13.36 5.64 -6.28
C GLY A 315 -12.02 5.90 -6.93
N MET A 316 -10.95 5.39 -6.32
CA MET A 316 -9.61 5.42 -6.90
C MET A 316 -9.62 4.92 -8.35
N HIS A 317 -10.35 3.84 -8.61
CA HIS A 317 -10.53 3.24 -9.94
C HIS A 317 -11.90 2.54 -10.08
N PRO A 318 -12.44 2.35 -11.30
CA PRO A 318 -13.79 1.83 -11.50
C PRO A 318 -14.00 0.39 -11.01
N ALA A 319 -12.94 -0.45 -10.97
CA ALA A 319 -13.05 -1.83 -10.47
C ALA A 319 -13.53 -1.98 -9.01
N ILE A 320 -13.57 -0.87 -8.25
CA ILE A 320 -14.19 -0.79 -6.91
C ILE A 320 -15.71 -0.99 -7.00
N PHE A 321 -16.36 -0.39 -7.99
CA PHE A 321 -17.83 -0.40 -8.13
C PHE A 321 -18.35 -1.16 -9.36
N ILE A 322 -17.50 -1.58 -10.30
CA ILE A 322 -17.90 -2.36 -11.47
C ILE A 322 -16.77 -3.25 -11.99
N ASN A 323 -17.01 -4.55 -12.18
CA ASN A 323 -15.99 -5.45 -12.75
C ASN A 323 -15.53 -4.94 -14.13
N ILE A 324 -14.22 -4.92 -14.34
CA ILE A 324 -13.53 -4.46 -15.55
C ILE A 324 -13.19 -5.58 -16.53
N ASP A 325 -13.41 -6.85 -16.16
CA ASP A 325 -13.18 -8.00 -17.04
C ASP A 325 -13.92 -7.83 -18.38
N GLY A 326 -13.34 -8.36 -19.47
CA GLY A 326 -13.88 -8.20 -20.83
C GLY A 326 -15.31 -8.74 -21.07
N GLY A 327 -15.87 -9.49 -20.12
CA GLY A 327 -17.29 -9.88 -20.12
C GLY A 327 -18.25 -8.75 -19.71
N ASN A 328 -17.79 -7.73 -18.98
CA ASN A 328 -18.62 -6.62 -18.52
C ASN A 328 -18.72 -5.52 -19.59
N LYS A 329 -19.91 -5.37 -20.17
CA LYS A 329 -20.20 -4.41 -21.25
C LYS A 329 -20.27 -2.94 -20.78
N ASN A 330 -20.44 -2.72 -19.48
CA ASN A 330 -20.75 -1.43 -18.87
C ASN A 330 -19.50 -0.75 -18.28
N SER A 331 -18.43 -1.51 -18.01
CA SER A 331 -17.21 -1.01 -17.33
C SER A 331 -16.47 0.10 -18.09
N LYS A 332 -16.61 0.13 -19.43
CA LYS A 332 -16.06 1.15 -20.33
C LYS A 332 -16.90 2.43 -20.40
N ASP A 333 -18.15 2.39 -19.94
CA ASP A 333 -19.05 3.54 -19.99
C ASP A 333 -18.69 4.57 -18.90
N TYR A 334 -17.87 4.19 -17.90
CA TYR A 334 -17.38 5.06 -16.82
C TYR A 334 -15.99 5.64 -17.12
N ASN A 335 -15.88 6.96 -17.20
CA ASN A 335 -14.63 7.65 -17.50
C ASN A 335 -14.28 8.69 -16.42
N PRO A 336 -12.99 8.99 -16.22
CA PRO A 336 -12.54 9.86 -15.15
C PRO A 336 -13.00 11.30 -15.41
N LEU A 337 -13.63 11.90 -14.40
CA LEU A 337 -13.94 13.32 -14.33
C LEU A 337 -12.72 14.04 -13.72
N PRO A 338 -12.15 15.08 -14.33
CA PRO A 338 -11.07 15.88 -13.72
C PRO A 338 -11.51 16.54 -12.40
N PRO A 339 -10.58 17.11 -11.60
CA PRO A 339 -10.93 17.95 -10.45
C PRO A 339 -11.91 19.07 -10.82
N LEU A 340 -12.99 19.21 -10.03
CA LEU A 340 -14.00 20.26 -10.25
C LEU A 340 -13.49 21.62 -9.77
N THR A 341 -13.78 22.66 -10.54
CA THR A 341 -13.56 24.05 -10.13
C THR A 341 -14.76 24.55 -9.33
N GLY A 342 -14.54 24.91 -8.07
CA GLY A 342 -15.56 25.55 -7.24
C GLY A 342 -15.64 27.08 -7.45
N PRO A 343 -16.58 27.76 -6.78
CA PRO A 343 -16.87 29.19 -7.00
C PRO A 343 -15.70 30.13 -6.67
N GLY A 344 -14.75 29.69 -5.82
CA GLY A 344 -13.51 30.43 -5.53
C GLY A 344 -12.41 30.28 -6.58
N GLY A 345 -12.64 29.55 -7.68
CA GLY A 345 -11.61 29.18 -8.65
C GLY A 345 -10.64 28.09 -8.16
N VAL A 346 -10.98 27.44 -7.04
CA VAL A 346 -10.21 26.33 -6.46
C VAL A 346 -10.57 25.04 -7.18
N ALA A 347 -9.56 24.29 -7.60
CA ALA A 347 -9.69 22.96 -8.17
C ALA A 347 -8.50 22.12 -7.70
N LEU A 348 -8.63 21.47 -6.55
CA LEU A 348 -7.57 20.65 -5.96
C LEU A 348 -7.84 19.16 -6.13
N ALA A 349 -6.85 18.34 -5.82
CA ALA A 349 -6.99 16.89 -5.70
C ALA A 349 -6.24 16.39 -4.46
N THR A 350 -6.84 15.45 -3.72
CA THR A 350 -6.16 14.71 -2.65
C THR A 350 -4.86 14.10 -3.18
N HIS A 351 -3.74 14.30 -2.47
CA HIS A 351 -2.43 13.77 -2.85
C HIS A 351 -1.81 12.92 -1.72
N ASP A 352 -1.24 11.77 -2.09
CA ASP A 352 -0.51 10.83 -1.21
C ASP A 352 0.90 10.56 -1.75
N GLY A 353 1.82 10.05 -0.92
CA GLY A 353 3.16 9.60 -1.31
C GLY A 353 3.23 8.42 -2.31
N GLY A 354 2.13 8.10 -3.01
CA GLY A 354 2.05 7.06 -4.03
C GLY A 354 2.03 5.64 -3.46
N GLY A 355 1.52 5.46 -2.24
CA GLY A 355 1.51 4.17 -1.53
C GLY A 355 2.81 3.84 -0.78
N VAL A 356 3.76 4.77 -0.72
CA VAL A 356 4.98 4.64 0.09
C VAL A 356 4.70 5.20 1.49
N ASN A 357 4.64 4.31 2.50
CA ASN A 357 4.47 4.72 3.89
C ASN A 357 5.82 4.70 4.65
N PRO A 358 5.93 5.46 5.76
CA PRO A 358 7.09 5.37 6.63
C PRO A 358 7.06 4.09 7.46
N GLY A 359 8.25 3.55 7.71
CA GLY A 359 8.39 2.26 8.37
C GLY A 359 9.46 1.40 7.71
N ALA A 360 9.51 0.13 8.11
CA ALA A 360 10.45 -0.83 7.57
C ALA A 360 9.78 -2.19 7.38
N LYS A 361 9.91 -2.75 6.18
CA LYS A 361 9.54 -4.13 5.87
C LYS A 361 10.72 -5.10 5.92
N PHE A 362 11.94 -4.57 5.97
CA PHE A 362 13.16 -5.34 6.16
C PHE A 362 13.93 -4.81 7.34
N ALA A 363 14.21 -5.66 8.32
CA ALA A 363 15.02 -5.29 9.48
C ALA A 363 15.83 -6.51 9.95
N ILE A 364 17.15 -6.34 10.09
CA ILE A 364 18.06 -7.38 10.56
C ILE A 364 18.19 -7.25 12.09
N THR A 365 18.12 -8.38 12.80
CA THR A 365 18.21 -8.41 14.26
C THR A 365 19.63 -8.68 14.75
N ASN A 366 19.85 -8.48 16.05
CA ASN A 366 21.10 -8.83 16.73
C ASN A 366 21.39 -10.35 16.81
N LYS A 367 20.48 -11.23 16.34
CA LYS A 367 20.72 -12.68 16.26
C LYS A 367 21.54 -13.07 15.03
N ALA A 368 21.39 -12.31 13.94
CA ALA A 368 22.06 -12.57 12.67
C ALA A 368 23.59 -12.54 12.84
N SER A 369 24.26 -13.61 12.42
CA SER A 369 25.73 -13.63 12.33
C SER A 369 26.23 -12.56 11.35
N LYS A 370 27.50 -12.15 11.44
CA LYS A 370 28.03 -11.13 10.53
C LYS A 370 27.97 -11.57 9.06
N GLU A 371 28.13 -12.86 8.80
CA GLU A 371 27.99 -13.48 7.48
C GLU A 371 26.53 -13.40 6.99
N ALA A 372 25.56 -13.67 7.87
CA ALA A 372 24.14 -13.54 7.56
C ALA A 372 23.75 -12.09 7.25
N GLN A 373 24.22 -11.13 8.06
CA GLN A 373 24.02 -9.69 7.82
C GLN A 373 24.53 -9.25 6.43
N ILE A 374 25.73 -9.69 6.06
CA ILE A 374 26.37 -9.37 4.77
C ILE A 374 25.64 -10.05 3.60
N ALA A 375 25.21 -11.30 3.75
CA ALA A 375 24.47 -12.01 2.70
C ALA A 375 23.08 -11.39 2.48
N LEU A 376 22.38 -11.04 3.57
CA LEU A 376 21.07 -10.40 3.53
C LEU A 376 21.10 -9.00 2.91
N ILE A 377 22.05 -8.14 3.27
CA ILE A 377 22.11 -6.80 2.69
C ILE A 377 22.42 -6.85 1.19
N LYS A 378 23.27 -7.79 0.73
CA LYS A 378 23.58 -8.01 -0.70
C LYS A 378 22.38 -8.54 -1.49
N LEU A 379 21.55 -9.38 -0.87
CA LEU A 379 20.30 -9.85 -1.46
C LEU A 379 19.31 -8.69 -1.66
N VAL A 380 19.13 -7.83 -0.64
CA VAL A 380 18.25 -6.67 -0.78
C VAL A 380 18.82 -5.64 -1.74
N ASP A 381 20.14 -5.45 -1.77
CA ASP A 381 20.81 -4.57 -2.74
C ASP A 381 20.57 -4.98 -4.19
N TYR A 382 20.60 -6.29 -4.47
CA TYR A 382 20.20 -6.77 -5.79
C TYR A 382 18.72 -6.47 -6.09
N MET A 383 17.82 -6.56 -5.11
CA MET A 383 16.42 -6.13 -5.27
C MET A 383 16.23 -4.61 -5.40
N TYR A 384 17.29 -3.80 -5.24
CA TYR A 384 17.30 -2.38 -5.63
C TYR A 384 17.70 -2.15 -7.09
N THR A 385 18.09 -3.20 -7.83
CA THR A 385 18.27 -3.14 -9.29
C THR A 385 16.94 -3.40 -10.03
N PRO A 386 16.74 -2.88 -11.25
CA PRO A 386 15.56 -3.21 -12.07
C PRO A 386 15.27 -4.71 -12.18
N GLU A 387 16.30 -5.49 -12.53
CA GLU A 387 16.20 -6.94 -12.69
C GLU A 387 15.81 -7.63 -11.37
N GLY A 388 16.50 -7.32 -10.28
CA GLY A 388 16.24 -7.93 -8.98
C GLY A 388 14.91 -7.49 -8.36
N GLN A 389 14.48 -6.25 -8.58
CA GLN A 389 13.15 -5.78 -8.19
C GLN A 389 12.06 -6.57 -8.91
N THR A 390 12.16 -6.77 -10.23
CA THR A 390 11.16 -7.56 -10.97
C THR A 390 11.22 -9.04 -10.61
N ASN A 391 12.42 -9.62 -10.53
CA ASN A 391 12.61 -11.01 -10.12
C ASN A 391 12.05 -11.30 -8.72
N GLY A 392 12.28 -10.37 -7.77
CA GLY A 392 11.75 -10.47 -6.41
C GLY A 392 10.24 -10.22 -6.34
N ALA A 393 9.71 -9.20 -7.00
CA ALA A 393 8.28 -8.85 -6.90
C ALA A 393 7.36 -9.73 -7.75
N SER A 394 7.71 -9.89 -9.03
CA SER A 394 6.81 -10.42 -10.06
C SER A 394 7.20 -11.83 -10.53
N GLY A 395 8.42 -12.27 -10.23
CA GLY A 395 8.95 -13.57 -10.66
C GLY A 395 9.95 -13.44 -11.80
N MET A 396 10.36 -14.57 -12.37
CA MET A 396 11.64 -14.69 -13.09
C MET A 396 11.55 -14.31 -14.56
N GLU A 397 12.65 -13.79 -15.14
CA GLU A 397 12.76 -13.57 -16.59
C GLU A 397 12.53 -14.89 -17.36
N GLY A 398 11.70 -14.84 -18.41
CA GLY A 398 11.29 -15.98 -19.21
C GLY A 398 10.13 -16.79 -18.62
N ILE A 399 9.67 -16.48 -17.41
CA ILE A 399 8.54 -17.13 -16.73
C ILE A 399 7.40 -16.14 -16.49
N ASP A 400 7.71 -15.01 -15.85
CA ASP A 400 6.71 -14.01 -15.41
C ASP A 400 6.86 -12.67 -16.12
N TRP A 401 8.05 -12.39 -16.64
CA TRP A 401 8.33 -11.22 -17.47
C TRP A 401 9.40 -11.55 -18.50
N ARG A 402 9.61 -10.65 -19.46
CA ARG A 402 10.64 -10.74 -20.50
C ARG A 402 11.10 -9.34 -20.90
N LYS A 403 12.17 -9.28 -21.69
CA LYS A 403 12.52 -8.05 -22.40
C LYS A 403 11.42 -7.64 -23.40
N PRO A 404 11.19 -6.33 -23.59
CA PRO A 404 10.29 -5.81 -24.61
C PRO A 404 10.70 -6.23 -26.03
N LYS A 405 9.71 -6.28 -26.92
CA LYS A 405 9.88 -6.48 -28.36
C LYS A 405 9.84 -5.15 -29.09
N GLU A 406 10.35 -5.12 -30.32
CA GLU A 406 10.21 -3.98 -31.20
C GLU A 406 8.72 -3.62 -31.42
N GLY A 407 8.40 -2.33 -31.31
CA GLY A 407 7.03 -1.81 -31.40
C GLY A 407 6.21 -1.86 -30.11
N GLU A 408 6.69 -2.49 -29.03
CA GLU A 408 6.05 -2.41 -27.72
C GLU A 408 6.29 -1.05 -27.06
N VAL A 409 5.27 -0.54 -26.34
CA VAL A 409 5.29 0.80 -25.73
C VAL A 409 5.22 0.73 -24.22
N ALA A 410 6.00 1.60 -23.57
CA ALA A 410 6.02 1.76 -22.13
C ALA A 410 4.71 2.40 -21.62
N LEU A 411 4.42 2.22 -20.33
CA LEU A 411 3.29 2.86 -19.64
C LEU A 411 3.39 4.39 -19.73
N GLY A 412 4.54 4.94 -19.36
CA GLY A 412 4.82 6.38 -19.43
C GLY A 412 5.06 6.88 -20.86
N GLU A 413 4.56 8.07 -21.16
CA GLU A 413 4.74 8.70 -22.47
C GLU A 413 6.21 9.08 -22.69
N GLY A 414 6.75 8.73 -23.87
CA GLY A 414 8.16 8.97 -24.22
C GLY A 414 9.19 8.11 -23.46
N VAL A 415 8.75 7.21 -22.57
CA VAL A 415 9.64 6.34 -21.79
C VAL A 415 10.09 5.14 -22.63
N THR A 416 11.37 4.77 -22.54
CA THR A 416 11.87 3.54 -23.17
C THR A 416 11.39 2.32 -22.40
N PRO A 417 10.74 1.34 -23.05
CA PRO A 417 10.27 0.14 -22.36
C PRO A 417 11.46 -0.72 -21.90
N MET A 418 11.39 -1.24 -20.67
CA MET A 418 12.45 -2.08 -20.07
C MET A 418 11.98 -3.48 -19.68
N VAL A 419 10.72 -3.62 -19.26
CA VAL A 419 10.12 -4.87 -18.78
C VAL A 419 8.78 -5.08 -19.47
N ALA A 420 8.54 -6.27 -20.00
CA ALA A 420 7.24 -6.70 -20.48
C ALA A 420 6.73 -7.87 -19.64
N PRO A 421 5.66 -7.68 -18.83
CA PRO A 421 5.02 -8.78 -18.12
C PRO A 421 4.56 -9.89 -19.08
N ILE A 422 4.55 -11.13 -18.59
CA ILE A 422 3.94 -12.29 -19.25
C ILE A 422 2.63 -12.56 -18.50
N PRO A 423 1.46 -12.19 -19.05
CA PRO A 423 0.17 -12.42 -18.39
C PRO A 423 -0.01 -13.89 -17.99
N ALA A 424 -0.72 -14.12 -16.88
CA ALA A 424 -1.21 -15.46 -16.55
C ALA A 424 -2.30 -15.86 -17.55
N VAL A 425 -2.30 -17.13 -17.96
CA VAL A 425 -3.39 -17.69 -18.76
C VAL A 425 -4.53 -18.14 -17.82
N GLU A 426 -5.78 -18.01 -18.25
CA GLU A 426 -6.93 -18.50 -17.47
C GLU A 426 -6.77 -20.00 -17.17
N GLY A 427 -6.87 -20.37 -15.89
CA GLY A 427 -6.64 -21.75 -15.42
C GLY A 427 -5.16 -22.16 -15.29
N GLU A 428 -4.20 -21.27 -15.53
CA GLU A 428 -2.78 -21.54 -15.27
C GLU A 428 -2.52 -21.73 -13.76
N ALA A 429 -1.72 -22.74 -13.42
CA ALA A 429 -1.30 -22.95 -12.04
C ALA A 429 -0.35 -21.82 -11.57
N PRO A 430 -0.39 -21.40 -10.29
CA PRO A 430 0.52 -20.40 -9.75
C PRO A 430 1.99 -20.75 -10.03
N ARG A 431 2.72 -19.84 -10.68
CA ARG A 431 4.09 -20.07 -11.16
C ARG A 431 5.12 -20.25 -10.04
N ASN A 432 4.78 -19.84 -8.81
CA ASN A 432 5.63 -19.86 -7.59
C ASN A 432 7.06 -19.37 -7.88
N ALA A 433 7.17 -18.21 -8.51
CA ALA A 433 8.41 -17.77 -9.15
C ALA A 433 9.03 -16.52 -8.54
N GLY A 434 8.22 -15.61 -7.97
CA GLY A 434 8.67 -14.43 -7.23
C GLY A 434 8.17 -14.44 -5.78
N TRP A 435 8.58 -13.45 -5.00
CA TRP A 435 8.23 -13.25 -3.59
C TRP A 435 7.07 -12.26 -3.38
N SER A 436 6.37 -11.83 -4.43
CA SER A 436 5.17 -10.97 -4.30
C SER A 436 5.52 -9.67 -3.54
N GLY A 437 4.64 -9.20 -2.66
CA GLY A 437 4.84 -8.01 -1.84
C GLY A 437 6.07 -8.04 -0.93
N MET A 438 6.59 -9.21 -0.56
CA MET A 438 7.85 -9.34 0.17
C MET A 438 9.06 -8.94 -0.70
N GLY A 439 8.95 -9.05 -2.02
CA GLY A 439 9.94 -8.58 -3.00
C GLY A 439 9.85 -7.09 -3.39
N HIS A 440 8.86 -6.33 -2.89
CA HIS A 440 8.71 -4.90 -3.21
C HIS A 440 9.70 -4.05 -2.41
N TYR A 441 10.78 -3.54 -3.02
CA TYR A 441 11.82 -2.77 -2.33
C TYR A 441 12.09 -1.41 -2.97
N TYR A 442 12.45 -1.36 -4.25
CA TYR A 442 12.76 -0.14 -4.98
C TYR A 442 12.17 -0.19 -6.39
N MET A 443 10.89 0.20 -6.48
CA MET A 443 10.13 0.38 -7.72
C MET A 443 9.74 1.87 -7.83
N PRO A 444 10.69 2.76 -8.10
CA PRO A 444 10.42 4.20 -8.27
C PRO A 444 9.51 4.43 -9.49
N LYS A 445 8.80 5.57 -9.53
CA LYS A 445 7.84 5.87 -10.62
C LYS A 445 8.50 5.75 -11.99
N GLU A 446 9.72 6.28 -12.17
CA GLU A 446 10.42 6.24 -13.45
C GLU A 446 10.69 4.81 -13.93
N TYR A 447 10.85 3.85 -13.00
CA TYR A 447 10.99 2.44 -13.36
C TYR A 447 9.64 1.80 -13.68
N ARG A 448 8.58 2.05 -12.89
CA ARG A 448 7.22 1.54 -13.17
C ARG A 448 6.71 2.05 -14.52
N ASP A 449 6.95 3.31 -14.84
CA ASP A 449 6.60 3.92 -16.12
C ASP A 449 7.28 3.22 -17.33
N SER A 450 8.39 2.51 -17.14
CA SER A 450 9.09 1.75 -18.20
C SER A 450 8.48 0.38 -18.52
N TRP A 451 7.43 -0.04 -17.82
CA TRP A 451 6.81 -1.33 -18.04
C TRP A 451 5.90 -1.30 -19.27
N VAL A 452 5.94 -2.33 -20.10
CA VAL A 452 5.10 -2.44 -21.30
C VAL A 452 3.63 -2.58 -20.91
N GLN A 453 2.79 -1.78 -21.58
CA GLN A 453 1.34 -1.82 -21.47
C GLN A 453 0.73 -1.59 -22.85
N GLY A 454 -0.29 -2.36 -23.23
CA GLY A 454 -1.02 -2.15 -24.49
C GLY A 454 -1.77 -0.81 -24.49
N THR A 455 -2.24 -0.40 -25.66
CA THR A 455 -2.82 0.94 -25.87
C THR A 455 -4.34 1.00 -25.70
N ASP A 456 -5.05 -0.14 -25.79
CA ASP A 456 -6.47 -0.19 -25.48
C ASP A 456 -6.66 -0.21 -23.96
N ILE A 457 -7.09 0.93 -23.42
CA ILE A 457 -7.31 1.14 -21.98
C ILE A 457 -8.56 0.44 -21.43
N TYR A 458 -9.41 -0.13 -22.29
CA TYR A 458 -10.60 -0.88 -21.87
C TYR A 458 -10.38 -2.39 -21.85
N ASP A 459 -9.26 -2.87 -22.39
CA ASP A 459 -8.76 -4.23 -22.16
C ASP A 459 -8.22 -4.34 -20.72
N SER A 460 -8.71 -5.32 -19.96
CA SER A 460 -8.30 -5.54 -18.57
C SER A 460 -6.81 -5.87 -18.44
N ALA A 461 -6.17 -6.41 -19.49
CA ALA A 461 -4.72 -6.64 -19.53
C ALA A 461 -3.89 -5.34 -19.52
N ASN A 462 -4.49 -4.19 -19.89
CA ASN A 462 -3.84 -2.89 -19.99
C ASN A 462 -4.39 -1.88 -18.96
N TYR A 463 -5.09 -2.35 -17.94
CA TYR A 463 -5.82 -1.48 -17.00
C TYR A 463 -4.94 -0.42 -16.34
N GLU A 464 -3.67 -0.73 -16.03
CA GLU A 464 -2.71 0.23 -15.49
C GLU A 464 -2.53 1.47 -16.41
N ARG A 465 -2.65 1.34 -17.74
CA ARG A 465 -2.64 2.51 -18.64
C ARG A 465 -3.89 3.37 -18.48
N ARG A 466 -5.07 2.77 -18.27
CA ARG A 466 -6.31 3.50 -17.93
C ARG A 466 -6.13 4.27 -16.63
N LEU A 467 -5.56 3.61 -15.62
CA LEU A 467 -5.27 4.18 -14.31
C LEU A 467 -4.28 5.35 -14.39
N TYR A 468 -3.23 5.22 -15.20
CA TYR A 468 -2.23 6.26 -15.47
C TYR A 468 -2.85 7.47 -16.17
N GLN A 469 -3.54 7.26 -17.30
CA GLN A 469 -4.17 8.34 -18.07
C GLN A 469 -5.24 9.07 -17.25
N ALA A 470 -6.05 8.35 -16.47
CA ALA A 470 -6.99 8.96 -15.53
C ALA A 470 -6.31 9.84 -14.48
N THR A 471 -5.07 9.51 -14.10
CA THR A 471 -4.30 10.25 -13.08
C THR A 471 -3.61 11.48 -13.64
N LEU A 472 -3.24 11.49 -14.93
CA LEU A 472 -2.73 12.70 -15.61
C LEU A 472 -3.73 13.87 -15.56
N LEU A 473 -5.04 13.60 -15.44
CA LEU A 473 -6.09 14.62 -15.28
C LEU A 473 -6.12 15.28 -13.88
N TYR A 474 -5.41 14.70 -12.91
CA TYR A 474 -5.34 15.15 -11.52
C TYR A 474 -3.96 15.71 -11.17
N GLN A 475 -2.92 15.35 -11.96
CA GLN A 475 -1.57 15.85 -11.77
C GLN A 475 -1.49 17.38 -11.96
N GLY A 476 -0.89 18.07 -11.00
CA GLY A 476 -0.84 19.54 -10.96
C GLY A 476 -1.98 20.19 -10.16
N HIS A 477 -2.90 19.38 -9.60
CA HIS A 477 -3.98 19.84 -8.71
C HIS A 477 -3.71 19.54 -7.23
N GLU A 478 -2.57 18.95 -6.88
CA GLU A 478 -2.07 18.92 -5.51
C GLU A 478 -1.83 20.34 -4.97
N PRO A 479 -1.97 20.59 -3.65
CA PRO A 479 -1.68 21.90 -3.08
C PRO A 479 -0.19 22.24 -3.24
N LYS A 480 0.11 23.51 -3.55
CA LYS A 480 1.50 24.02 -3.70
C LYS A 480 2.39 23.71 -2.49
N GLU A 481 1.78 23.70 -1.32
CA GLU A 481 2.37 23.28 -0.05
C GLU A 481 1.56 22.08 0.45
N LEU A 482 2.12 20.89 0.30
CA LEU A 482 1.51 19.64 0.76
C LEU A 482 2.10 19.26 2.12
N PHE A 483 1.25 18.96 3.10
CA PHE A 483 1.70 18.52 4.42
C PHE A 483 2.21 17.06 4.33
N PRO A 484 3.52 16.79 4.53
CA PRO A 484 4.12 15.50 4.23
C PRO A 484 3.96 14.52 5.40
N LEU A 485 2.72 14.21 5.78
CA LEU A 485 2.38 13.36 6.94
C LEU A 485 3.14 12.03 6.94
N TRP A 486 3.37 11.44 5.77
CA TRP A 486 4.10 10.17 5.59
C TRP A 486 5.61 10.27 5.85
N ALA A 487 6.21 11.46 5.93
CA ALA A 487 7.63 11.64 6.19
C ALA A 487 7.91 12.26 7.58
N LEU A 488 6.86 12.46 8.38
CA LEU A 488 6.93 13.14 9.66
C LEU A 488 7.49 12.23 10.76
N TRP A 489 8.50 12.69 11.50
CA TRP A 489 9.02 11.98 12.68
C TRP A 489 8.51 12.65 13.96
N VAL A 490 7.39 12.17 14.50
CA VAL A 490 6.87 12.63 15.79
C VAL A 490 7.78 12.18 16.93
N ASP A 491 8.08 13.10 17.85
CA ASP A 491 8.87 12.84 19.06
C ASP A 491 8.25 11.70 19.88
N ALA A 492 9.07 10.75 20.33
CA ALA A 492 8.64 9.61 21.13
C ALA A 492 7.90 10.02 22.42
N ALA A 493 8.16 11.22 22.97
CA ALA A 493 7.44 11.76 24.11
C ALA A 493 6.01 12.24 23.78
N ASP A 494 5.75 12.66 22.54
CA ASP A 494 4.45 13.21 22.09
C ASP A 494 3.61 12.16 21.30
N MET A 495 4.19 11.02 20.93
CA MET A 495 3.65 10.06 19.97
C MET A 495 2.32 9.39 20.37
N ASP A 496 2.20 8.94 21.61
CA ASP A 496 0.97 8.34 22.13
C ASP A 496 -0.16 9.38 22.24
N GLU A 497 0.15 10.61 22.68
CA GLU A 497 -0.81 11.72 22.71
C GLU A 497 -1.28 12.05 21.28
N SER A 498 -0.35 12.23 20.34
CA SER A 498 -0.63 12.52 18.93
C SER A 498 -1.57 11.49 18.29
N SER A 499 -1.32 10.20 18.53
CA SER A 499 -2.12 9.10 17.95
C SER A 499 -3.57 9.09 18.48
N ILE A 500 -3.74 9.36 19.78
CA ILE A 500 -5.06 9.47 20.43
C ILE A 500 -5.79 10.72 19.93
N LEU A 501 -5.10 11.86 19.84
CA LEU A 501 -5.67 13.12 19.35
C LEU A 501 -6.13 12.99 17.90
N GLN A 502 -5.27 12.49 16.99
CA GLN A 502 -5.60 12.24 15.59
C GLN A 502 -6.90 11.44 15.45
N THR A 503 -7.00 10.32 16.15
CA THR A 503 -8.16 9.40 16.07
C THR A 503 -9.45 10.09 16.49
N ASN A 504 -9.43 10.81 17.62
CA ASN A 504 -10.61 11.49 18.16
C ASN A 504 -11.03 12.70 17.29
N ILE A 505 -10.05 13.49 16.81
CA ILE A 505 -10.27 14.66 15.96
C ILE A 505 -10.86 14.24 14.61
N ARG A 506 -10.22 13.28 13.91
CA ARG A 506 -10.74 12.74 12.63
C ARG A 506 -12.17 12.24 12.80
N SER A 507 -12.41 11.39 13.80
CA SER A 507 -13.74 10.82 14.07
C SER A 507 -14.80 11.90 14.29
N TYR A 508 -14.46 12.99 14.99
CA TYR A 508 -15.37 14.10 15.22
C TYR A 508 -15.65 14.93 13.96
N ILE A 509 -14.65 15.12 13.09
CA ILE A 509 -14.80 15.82 11.80
C ILE A 509 -15.68 14.99 10.84
N ASP A 510 -15.36 13.71 10.66
CA ASP A 510 -16.11 12.78 9.79
C ASP A 510 -17.60 12.72 10.23
N GLN A 511 -17.86 12.50 11.53
CA GLN A 511 -19.22 12.45 12.07
C GLN A 511 -19.97 13.78 11.97
N SER A 512 -19.31 14.90 12.27
CA SER A 512 -19.96 16.22 12.19
C SER A 512 -20.27 16.61 10.76
N SER A 513 -19.37 16.32 9.82
CA SER A 513 -19.56 16.57 8.38
C SER A 513 -20.77 15.81 7.85
N LEU A 514 -20.89 14.51 8.20
CA LEU A 514 -22.07 13.72 7.88
C LEU A 514 -23.35 14.31 8.48
N GLN A 515 -23.32 14.74 9.75
CA GLN A 515 -24.46 15.36 10.41
C GLN A 515 -24.88 16.70 9.79
N PHE A 516 -23.92 17.53 9.33
CA PHE A 516 -24.23 18.75 8.60
C PHE A 516 -24.88 18.43 7.24
N ILE A 517 -24.29 17.53 6.45
CA ILE A 517 -24.81 17.12 5.14
C ILE A 517 -26.24 16.57 5.26
N THR A 518 -26.45 15.61 6.17
CA THR A 518 -27.76 14.96 6.41
C THR A 518 -28.79 15.86 7.13
N GLY A 519 -28.41 17.08 7.55
CA GLY A 519 -29.31 18.03 8.22
C GLY A 519 -29.57 17.74 9.70
N ASN A 520 -28.88 16.77 10.30
CA ASN A 520 -28.87 16.54 11.76
C ASN A 520 -28.16 17.65 12.54
N LYS A 521 -27.30 18.44 11.87
CA LYS A 521 -26.75 19.72 12.32
C LYS A 521 -27.04 20.81 11.29
N SER A 522 -27.20 22.04 11.75
CA SER A 522 -27.33 23.24 10.91
C SER A 522 -25.99 23.96 10.81
N LEU A 523 -25.51 24.20 9.59
CA LEU A 523 -24.28 24.98 9.32
C LEU A 523 -24.37 26.43 9.85
N ASP A 524 -25.57 26.96 10.05
CA ASP A 524 -25.76 28.32 10.60
C ASP A 524 -25.76 28.35 12.13
N LYS A 525 -26.27 27.30 12.79
CA LYS A 525 -26.51 27.28 14.24
C LYS A 525 -25.48 26.48 15.03
N ASP A 526 -24.97 25.39 14.45
CA ASP A 526 -24.15 24.40 15.14
C ASP A 526 -22.65 24.49 14.77
N TRP A 527 -22.27 25.39 13.87
CA TRP A 527 -20.89 25.58 13.43
C TRP A 527 -19.96 26.02 14.55
N ASP A 528 -20.31 27.08 15.29
CA ASP A 528 -19.52 27.55 16.44
C ASP A 528 -19.37 26.47 17.53
N ALA A 529 -20.39 25.62 17.70
CA ALA A 529 -20.36 24.50 18.64
C ALA A 529 -19.45 23.36 18.15
N TYR A 530 -19.39 23.14 16.83
CA TYR A 530 -18.47 22.21 16.18
C TYR A 530 -17.00 22.66 16.33
N ILE A 531 -16.70 23.94 16.07
CA ILE A 531 -15.35 24.50 16.26
C ILE A 531 -14.90 24.36 17.73
N LYS A 532 -15.76 24.73 18.69
CA LYS A 532 -15.49 24.54 20.13
C LYS A 532 -15.34 23.07 20.53
N GLY A 533 -16.00 22.16 19.81
CA GLY A 533 -15.82 20.72 19.97
C GLY A 533 -14.39 20.28 19.62
N LEU A 534 -13.85 20.76 18.50
CA LEU A 534 -12.47 20.51 18.09
C LEU A 534 -11.45 21.13 19.06
N GLU A 535 -11.68 22.34 19.54
CA GLU A 535 -10.88 22.97 20.60
C GLU A 535 -10.88 22.11 21.88
N SER A 536 -12.05 21.59 22.28
CA SER A 536 -12.21 20.72 23.46
C SER A 536 -11.53 19.36 23.28
N LEU A 537 -11.48 18.84 22.05
CA LEU A 537 -10.70 17.67 21.66
C LEU A 537 -9.19 17.98 21.48
N LYS A 538 -8.75 19.18 21.87
CA LYS A 538 -7.37 19.68 21.82
C LYS A 538 -6.76 19.72 20.41
N LEU A 539 -7.52 20.12 19.39
CA LEU A 539 -7.00 20.32 18.03
C LEU A 539 -5.71 21.18 18.00
N ASN A 540 -5.65 22.26 18.79
CA ASN A 540 -4.46 23.11 18.84
C ASN A 540 -3.21 22.36 19.32
N ARG A 541 -3.33 21.50 20.34
CA ARG A 541 -2.22 20.65 20.82
C ARG A 541 -1.79 19.63 19.77
N TYR A 542 -2.73 19.07 19.01
CA TYR A 542 -2.40 18.17 17.90
C TYR A 542 -1.60 18.89 16.83
N LEU A 543 -2.05 20.07 16.40
CA LEU A 543 -1.34 20.91 15.43
C LEU A 543 0.05 21.36 15.94
N GLU A 544 0.19 21.68 17.23
CA GLU A 544 1.49 21.99 17.86
C GLU A 544 2.48 20.82 17.78
N ILE A 545 2.04 19.59 18.07
CA ILE A 545 2.89 18.40 17.97
C ILE A 545 3.33 18.18 16.51
N LEU A 546 2.39 18.30 15.56
CA LEU A 546 2.68 18.15 14.14
C LEU A 546 3.60 19.24 13.61
N GLN A 547 3.44 20.50 14.04
CA GLN A 547 4.33 21.61 13.67
C GLN A 547 5.74 21.37 14.21
N LYS A 548 5.89 21.00 15.49
CA LYS A 548 7.19 20.64 16.08
C LYS A 548 7.88 19.54 15.30
N ALA A 549 7.14 18.52 14.88
CA ALA A 549 7.69 17.41 14.09
C ALA A 549 8.03 17.84 12.64
N TYR A 550 7.28 18.77 12.06
CA TYR A 550 7.51 19.33 10.73
C TYR A 550 8.79 20.18 10.72
N ASP A 551 8.91 21.14 11.65
CA ASP A 551 10.07 22.02 11.82
C ASP A 551 11.37 21.27 12.18
N ALA A 552 11.25 20.03 12.66
CA ALA A 552 12.38 19.14 12.95
C ALA A 552 12.76 18.24 11.76
N SER A 553 11.90 18.11 10.75
CA SER A 553 12.05 17.22 9.60
C SER A 553 12.38 17.96 8.30
N PHE A 554 12.09 19.26 8.20
CA PHE A 554 12.21 20.11 7.00
C PHE A 554 12.76 21.51 7.33
#